data_AF-A0A8H8C5Q8-F1
#
_entry.id   AF-A0A8H8C5Q8-F1
#
_cell.length_a   1.000
_cell.length_b   1.000
_cell.length_c   1.000
_cell.angle_alpha   90.00
_cell.angle_beta   90.00
_cell.angle_gamma   90.00
#
_symmetry.space_group_name_H-M   'P 1'
#
loop_
_entity.id
_entity.type
_entity.pdbx_description
1 polymer ?
#
loop_
_entity_poly.entity_id
_entity_poly.type
_entity_poly.pdbx_seq_one_letter_code
_entity_poly.pdbx_strand_id
1 'polypeptide(L)'
;MQTFDEQLNAGHKYVEDVIYIGRDYIEKLWTYNFVTGLISRLLERPSVSVQTHTPVTSISNSEDGTSIVHTPPGSIQAKKVVFATNGYTAGIAPEFAKIVPWKLIVLTSALPQIQLISHLTSTIPMC
;
A
#
# COMPACT_ATOMS: atom_id res chain seq x y z
N MET A 1 23.22 12.89 27.90
CA MET A 1 21.75 12.78 27.82
C MET A 1 21.24 14.17 27.50
N GLN A 2 21.16 14.51 26.21
CA GLN A 2 20.61 15.80 25.77
C GLN A 2 19.10 15.62 25.56
N THR A 3 18.35 16.55 26.14
CA THR A 3 16.90 16.50 26.31
C THR A 3 16.20 16.85 25.00
N PHE A 4 15.14 16.10 24.68
CA PHE A 4 14.31 16.20 23.47
C PHE A 4 13.77 17.61 23.14
N ASP A 5 13.76 18.52 24.11
CA ASP A 5 13.26 19.89 23.95
C ASP A 5 14.11 20.74 22.97
N GLU A 6 15.40 20.42 22.77
CA GLU A 6 16.26 21.16 21.83
C GLU A 6 15.95 20.86 20.36
N GLN A 7 15.36 19.70 20.03
CA GLN A 7 15.06 19.31 18.64
C GLN A 7 13.74 19.92 18.13
N LEU A 8 12.80 20.24 19.03
CA LEU A 8 11.52 20.88 18.66
C LEU A 8 11.66 22.36 18.27
N ASN A 9 12.68 23.05 18.80
CA ASN A 9 12.92 24.48 18.51
C ASN A 9 13.62 24.75 17.17
N ALA A 10 14.02 23.73 16.42
CA ALA A 10 14.76 23.89 15.16
C ALA A 10 13.87 24.12 13.92
N GLY A 11 12.54 24.22 14.06
CA GLY A 11 11.66 24.63 12.95
C GLY A 11 11.59 23.65 11.77
N HIS A 12 11.96 22.38 11.96
CA HIS A 12 11.78 21.34 10.95
C HIS A 12 10.31 20.93 10.88
N LYS A 13 9.62 21.51 9.90
CA LYS A 13 8.26 21.18 9.48
C LYS A 13 8.17 19.69 9.09
N TYR A 14 7.31 18.96 9.80
CA TYR A 14 6.80 17.61 9.51
C TYR A 14 7.82 16.48 9.49
N VAL A 15 7.92 15.77 10.61
CA VAL A 15 8.25 14.33 10.61
C VAL A 15 7.29 13.64 11.59
N GLU A 16 6.06 13.36 11.14
CA GLU A 16 5.12 12.50 11.86
C GLU A 16 5.26 11.00 11.48
N ASP A 17 6.33 10.62 10.78
CA ASP A 17 6.65 9.21 10.52
C ASP A 17 7.91 8.79 11.30
N VAL A 18 7.95 9.07 12.62
CA VAL A 18 8.99 8.48 13.48
C VAL A 18 8.50 7.14 13.99
N ILE A 19 8.81 6.07 13.25
CA ILE A 19 8.68 4.69 13.75
C ILE A 19 9.84 4.47 14.73
N TYR A 20 9.58 4.65 16.03
CA TYR A 20 10.51 4.28 17.10
C TYR A 20 10.59 2.75 17.18
N ILE A 21 11.62 2.14 16.59
CA ILE A 21 11.94 0.73 16.84
C ILE A 21 12.89 0.67 18.05
N GLY A 22 12.30 0.81 19.26
CA GLY A 22 12.94 0.44 20.51
C GLY A 22 13.01 -1.08 20.62
N ARG A 23 14.13 -1.62 21.11
CA ARG A 23 14.29 -3.08 21.28
C ARG A 23 13.22 -3.61 22.25
N ASP A 24 12.63 -4.75 21.86
CA ASP A 24 11.86 -5.71 22.66
C ASP A 24 10.31 -5.78 22.54
N TYR A 25 9.62 -5.36 21.47
CA TYR A 25 8.18 -5.72 21.27
C TYR A 25 7.73 -5.89 19.81
N ILE A 26 6.85 -6.89 19.56
CA ILE A 26 6.13 -7.06 18.28
C ILE A 26 4.90 -6.15 18.34
N GLU A 27 4.96 -5.02 17.64
CA GLU A 27 3.86 -4.05 17.62
C GLU A 27 2.95 -4.22 16.41
N LYS A 28 1.69 -3.82 16.59
CA LYS A 28 0.64 -3.91 15.56
C LYS A 28 0.87 -2.84 14.51
N LEU A 29 1.09 -3.26 13.26
CA LEU A 29 1.15 -2.34 12.13
C LEU A 29 -0.27 -2.03 11.63
N TRP A 30 -0.63 -0.74 11.56
CA TRP A 30 -1.79 -0.31 10.78
C TRP A 30 -1.46 -0.35 9.29
N THR A 31 -1.64 -1.53 8.67
CA THR A 31 -1.32 -1.76 7.25
C THR A 31 -2.05 -0.77 6.33
N TYR A 32 -3.29 -0.38 6.68
CA TYR A 32 -4.04 0.59 5.90
C TYR A 32 -3.34 1.95 5.84
N ASN A 33 -3.02 2.56 6.99
CA ASN A 33 -2.35 3.87 7.04
C ASN A 33 -0.95 3.82 6.40
N PHE A 34 -0.25 2.71 6.58
CA PHE A 34 1.06 2.52 5.98
C PHE A 34 0.99 2.52 4.44
N VAL A 35 0.06 1.74 3.87
CA VAL A 35 -0.09 1.63 2.41
C VAL A 35 -0.63 2.94 1.83
N THR A 36 -1.60 3.60 2.47
CA THR A 36 -2.12 4.88 1.97
C THR A 36 -1.06 5.98 2.03
N GLY A 37 -0.26 6.06 3.11
CA GLY A 37 0.88 6.97 3.20
C GLY A 37 1.91 6.76 2.09
N LEU A 38 2.22 5.50 1.76
CA LEU A 38 3.14 5.18 0.66
C LEU A 38 2.57 5.61 -0.71
N ILE A 39 1.29 5.35 -0.96
CA ILE A 39 0.63 5.74 -2.21
C ILE A 39 0.59 7.26 -2.36
N SER A 40 0.27 8.00 -1.29
CA SER A 40 0.28 9.47 -1.31
C SER A 40 1.63 10.03 -1.76
N ARG A 41 2.73 9.49 -1.23
CA ARG A 41 4.10 9.90 -1.61
C ARG A 41 4.48 9.48 -3.02
N LEU A 42 3.88 8.43 -3.57
CA LEU A 42 4.07 8.04 -4.97
C LEU A 42 3.33 8.96 -5.93
N LEU A 43 2.14 9.44 -5.55
CA LEU A 43 1.34 10.36 -6.36
C LEU A 43 1.95 11.77 -6.44
N GLU A 44 2.73 12.18 -5.44
CA GLU A 44 3.52 13.43 -5.50
C GLU A 44 4.60 13.40 -6.61
N ARG A 45 4.92 12.23 -7.17
CA ARG A 45 5.95 12.08 -8.20
C ARG A 45 5.33 12.16 -9.60
N PRO A 46 5.80 13.06 -10.49
CA PRO A 46 5.24 13.25 -11.82
C PRO A 46 5.47 12.06 -12.78
N SER A 47 6.36 11.13 -12.44
CA SER A 47 6.72 9.98 -13.28
C SER A 47 5.83 8.74 -13.07
N VAL A 48 4.90 8.77 -12.12
CA VAL A 48 4.07 7.61 -11.77
C VAL A 48 2.61 7.93 -12.03
N SER A 49 1.97 7.13 -12.88
CA SER A 49 0.52 7.14 -13.04
C SER A 49 -0.07 5.92 -12.32
N VAL A 50 -1.03 6.18 -11.43
CA VAL A 50 -1.75 5.13 -10.71
C VAL A 50 -3.14 5.01 -11.33
N GLN A 51 -3.48 3.83 -11.82
CA GLN A 51 -4.82 3.50 -12.30
C GLN A 51 -5.44 2.49 -11.36
N THR A 52 -6.67 2.77 -10.92
CA THR A 52 -7.48 1.88 -10.08
C THR A 52 -8.66 1.37 -10.89
N HIS A 53 -9.25 0.25 -10.47
CA HIS A 53 -10.42 -0.37 -11.14
C HIS A 53 -10.18 -0.79 -12.60
N THR A 54 -8.92 -0.97 -13.02
CA THR A 54 -8.53 -1.43 -14.36
C THR A 54 -7.93 -2.83 -14.30
N PRO A 55 -8.74 -3.90 -14.12
CA PRO A 55 -8.21 -5.24 -14.05
C PRO A 55 -7.56 -5.64 -15.39
N VAL A 56 -6.35 -6.19 -15.33
CA VAL A 56 -5.68 -6.76 -16.49
C VAL A 56 -6.35 -8.07 -16.86
N THR A 57 -6.77 -8.21 -18.12
CA THR A 57 -7.46 -9.41 -18.61
C THR A 57 -6.53 -10.37 -19.32
N SER A 58 -5.53 -9.86 -20.05
CA SER A 58 -4.55 -10.67 -20.77
C SER A 58 -3.30 -9.86 -21.11
N ILE A 59 -2.21 -10.57 -21.41
CA ILE A 59 -0.94 -9.97 -21.83
C ILE A 59 -0.49 -10.69 -23.11
N SER A 60 -0.10 -9.90 -24.11
CA SER A 60 0.45 -10.39 -25.39
C SER A 60 1.80 -9.76 -25.64
N ASN A 61 2.76 -10.51 -26.18
CA ASN A 61 4.04 -9.95 -26.58
C ASN A 61 3.97 -9.43 -28.01
N SER A 62 4.45 -8.21 -28.24
CA SER A 62 4.61 -7.61 -29.56
C SER A 62 5.92 -8.09 -30.20
N GLU A 63 5.99 -8.05 -31.53
CA GLU A 63 7.18 -8.40 -32.32
C GLU A 63 8.39 -7.50 -31.97
N ASP A 64 8.13 -6.28 -31.51
CA ASP A 64 9.15 -5.31 -31.09
C ASP A 64 9.79 -5.61 -29.72
N GLY A 65 9.45 -6.75 -29.10
CA GLY A 65 9.94 -7.13 -27.78
C GLY A 65 9.29 -6.36 -26.61
N THR A 66 8.16 -5.70 -26.86
CA THR A 66 7.35 -5.05 -25.83
C THR A 66 6.17 -5.93 -25.44
N SER A 67 5.70 -5.83 -24.20
CA SER A 67 4.49 -6.52 -23.74
C SER A 67 3.30 -5.56 -23.80
N ILE A 68 2.20 -6.03 -24.38
CA ILE A 68 0.93 -5.33 -24.47
C ILE A 68 0.02 -5.89 -23.38
N VAL A 69 -0.41 -5.03 -22.47
CA VAL A 69 -1.31 -5.34 -21.37
C VAL A 69 -2.71 -4.90 -21.75
N HIS A 70 -3.66 -5.83 -21.77
CA HIS A 70 -5.05 -5.54 -22.12
C HIS A 70 -5.86 -5.25 -20.86
N THR A 71 -6.55 -4.11 -20.86
CA THR A 71 -7.50 -3.72 -19.83
C THR A 71 -8.84 -3.36 -20.48
N PRO A 72 -9.98 -3.43 -19.77
CA PRO A 72 -11.29 -3.10 -20.35
C PRO A 72 -11.38 -1.72 -21.03
N PRO A 73 -10.80 -0.63 -20.48
CA PRO A 73 -10.85 0.68 -21.13
C PRO A 73 -9.82 0.86 -22.26
N GLY A 74 -8.82 -0.03 -22.40
CA GLY A 74 -7.78 0.10 -23.43
C GLY A 74 -6.56 -0.80 -23.21
N SER A 75 -5.64 -0.79 -24.17
CA SER A 75 -4.37 -1.53 -24.09
C SER A 75 -3.20 -0.61 -23.75
N ILE A 76 -2.25 -1.11 -22.96
CA ILE A 76 -1.06 -0.39 -22.51
C ILE A 76 0.17 -1.15 -23.01
N GLN A 77 1.10 -0.45 -23.68
CA GLN A 77 2.37 -1.04 -24.10
C GLN A 77 3.47 -0.74 -23.08
N ALA A 78 4.18 -1.78 -22.65
CA ALA A 78 5.25 -1.68 -21.67
C ALA A 78 6.46 -2.53 -22.06
N LYS A 79 7.67 -2.00 -21.85
CA LYS A 79 8.93 -2.77 -22.06
C LYS A 79 9.17 -3.81 -20.97
N LYS A 80 8.68 -3.54 -19.75
CA LYS A 80 8.81 -4.42 -18.58
C LYS A 80 7.49 -4.44 -17.86
N VAL A 81 7.01 -5.63 -17.54
CA VAL A 81 5.77 -5.85 -16.78
C VAL A 81 6.14 -6.57 -15.49
N VAL A 82 5.70 -6.03 -14.36
CA VAL A 82 5.91 -6.63 -13.04
C VAL A 82 4.56 -7.07 -12.49
N PHE A 83 4.44 -8.36 -12.21
CA PHE A 83 3.23 -8.94 -11.62
C PHE A 83 3.22 -8.73 -10.11
N ALA A 84 2.25 -7.95 -9.62
CA ALA A 84 2.03 -7.69 -8.20
C ALA A 84 0.57 -7.98 -7.78
N THR A 85 -0.11 -8.93 -8.46
CA THR A 85 -1.53 -9.26 -8.25
C THR A 85 -1.76 -10.34 -7.17
N ASN A 86 -0.73 -10.66 -6.37
CA ASN A 86 -0.76 -11.68 -5.32
C ASN A 86 -1.21 -13.05 -5.89
N GLY A 87 -2.03 -13.82 -5.16
CA GLY A 87 -2.52 -15.14 -5.56
C GLY A 87 -3.36 -15.17 -6.84
N TYR A 88 -3.72 -14.03 -7.43
CA TYR A 88 -4.46 -13.95 -8.69
C TYR A 88 -3.55 -13.95 -9.93
N THR A 89 -2.23 -14.04 -9.76
CA THR A 89 -1.26 -14.03 -10.86
C THR A 89 -1.52 -15.15 -11.87
N ALA A 90 -1.94 -16.33 -11.41
CA ALA A 90 -2.27 -17.48 -12.26
C ALA A 90 -3.38 -17.20 -13.28
N GLY A 91 -4.26 -16.22 -13.03
CA GLY A 91 -5.32 -15.85 -13.96
C GLY A 91 -4.84 -15.02 -15.15
N ILE A 92 -3.72 -14.31 -15.01
CA ILE A 92 -3.15 -13.44 -16.06
C ILE A 92 -1.99 -14.15 -16.77
N ALA A 93 -1.21 -14.91 -16.01
CA ALA A 93 0.04 -15.52 -16.43
C ALA A 93 -0.01 -17.02 -16.07
N PRO A 94 -0.43 -17.89 -17.01
CA PRO A 94 -0.64 -19.32 -16.77
C PRO A 94 0.62 -20.05 -16.31
N GLU A 95 1.81 -19.52 -16.58
CA GLU A 95 3.08 -20.06 -16.10
C GLU A 95 3.18 -20.08 -14.56
N PHE A 96 2.39 -19.24 -13.88
CA PHE A 96 2.31 -19.19 -12.42
C PHE A 96 1.14 -20.00 -11.84
N ALA A 97 0.57 -20.96 -12.60
CA ALA A 97 -0.54 -21.81 -12.15
C ALA A 97 -0.26 -22.63 -10.87
N LYS A 98 1.01 -22.71 -10.43
CA LYS A 98 1.38 -23.31 -9.13
C LYS A 98 0.99 -22.46 -7.93
N ILE A 99 0.70 -21.17 -8.13
CA ILE A 99 0.24 -20.26 -7.07
C ILE A 99 -1.27 -20.47 -6.89
N VAL A 100 -1.65 -21.08 -5.77
CA VAL A 100 -3.06 -21.31 -5.43
C VAL A 100 -3.54 -20.17 -4.53
N PRO A 101 -4.55 -19.38 -4.93
CA PRO A 101 -5.10 -18.33 -4.08
C PRO A 101 -5.85 -18.97 -2.90
N TRP A 102 -5.60 -18.47 -1.70
CA TRP A 102 -6.31 -18.88 -0.49
C TRP A 102 -6.89 -17.66 0.23
N LYS A 103 -8.09 -17.82 0.80
CA LYS A 103 -8.84 -16.75 1.44
C LYS A 103 -9.03 -17.08 2.92
N LEU A 104 -8.54 -16.19 3.78
CA LEU A 104 -8.81 -16.20 5.20
C LEU A 104 -9.84 -15.12 5.55
N ILE A 105 -10.78 -15.44 6.43
CA ILE A 105 -11.75 -14.48 6.95
C ILE A 105 -11.41 -14.26 8.42
N VAL A 106 -11.15 -13.01 8.79
CA VAL A 106 -10.96 -12.58 10.17
C VAL A 106 -12.09 -11.61 10.51
N LEU A 107 -12.82 -11.90 11.58
CA LEU A 107 -13.89 -11.05 12.08
C LEU A 107 -13.49 -10.57 13.47
N THR A 108 -13.69 -9.27 13.71
CA THR A 108 -13.58 -8.71 15.06
C THR A 108 -14.98 -8.54 15.63
N SER A 109 -15.17 -8.93 16.89
CA SER A 109 -16.39 -8.55 17.62
C SER A 109 -16.40 -7.04 17.83
N ALA A 110 -17.60 -6.45 17.81
CA ALA A 110 -17.78 -5.07 18.23
C ALA A 110 -17.31 -4.90 19.67
N LEU A 111 -16.56 -3.83 19.94
CA LEU A 111 -16.17 -3.51 21.31
C LEU A 111 -17.41 -3.10 22.11
N PRO A 112 -17.57 -3.57 23.36
CA PRO A 112 -18.62 -3.05 24.23
C PRO A 112 -18.44 -1.53 24.39
N GLN A 113 -19.52 -0.76 24.29
CA GLN A 113 -19.51 0.71 24.31
C GLN A 113 -18.94 1.34 25.59
N ILE A 114 -18.62 0.54 26.61
CA ILE A 114 -18.17 0.98 27.93
C ILE A 114 -16.65 0.77 28.05
N GLN A 115 -15.85 1.46 27.23
CA GLN A 115 -14.45 1.84 27.49
C GLN A 115 -14.04 2.98 26.53
N LEU A 116 -14.89 3.99 26.37
CA LEU A 116 -14.47 5.25 25.77
C LEU A 116 -13.78 6.11 26.83
N ILE A 117 -12.55 5.72 27.21
CA ILE A 117 -11.56 6.70 27.66
C ILE A 117 -10.56 6.81 26.51
N SER A 118 -10.91 7.65 25.54
CA SER A 118 -10.08 7.98 24.39
C SER A 118 -8.92 8.86 24.85
N HIS A 119 -7.74 8.27 25.08
CA HIS A 119 -6.48 9.03 25.11
C HIS A 119 -5.72 8.99 23.78
N LEU A 120 -6.29 8.39 22.73
CA LEU A 120 -5.65 8.27 21.41
C LEU A 120 -6.64 8.51 20.26
N THR A 121 -7.43 9.58 20.34
CA THR A 121 -8.06 10.16 19.15
C THR A 121 -7.21 11.33 18.67
N SER A 122 -6.17 11.08 17.86
CA SER A 122 -5.81 12.04 16.83
C SER A 122 -6.70 11.74 15.63
N THR A 123 -7.81 12.44 15.58
CA THR A 123 -8.66 12.55 14.40
C THR A 123 -7.79 13.19 13.31
N ILE A 124 -7.43 12.44 12.26
CA ILE A 124 -6.93 13.06 11.03
C ILE A 124 -8.14 13.78 10.42
N PRO A 125 -8.13 15.13 10.30
CA PRO A 125 -9.18 15.81 9.57
C PRO A 125 -9.04 15.44 8.09
N MET A 126 -10.05 14.75 7.57
CA MET A 126 -10.24 14.57 6.14
C MET A 126 -10.73 15.92 5.60
N CYS A 127 -9.92 16.55 4.74
CA CYS A 127 -10.34 17.68 3.90
C CYS A 127 -11.47 17.25 2.95
#